data_AF-T1B442-F1
#
_entry.id   AF-T1B442-F1
#
_cell.length_a   1.000
_cell.length_b   1.000
_cell.length_c   1.000
_cell.angle_alpha   90.00
_cell.angle_beta   90.00
_cell.angle_gamma   90.00
#
_symmetry.space_group_name_H-M   'P 1'
#
loop_
_entity.id
_entity.type
_entity.pdbx_description
1 polymer ?
#
loop_
_entity_poly.entity_id
_entity_poly.type
_entity_poly.pdbx_seq_one_letter_code
_entity_poly.pdbx_strand_id
1 'polypeptide(L)'
;TKLYPTRSHTGAAQGGMCAALSNVEEDYWEWHAFDTVKGSDYLGDQDAIDIMCKEAIDAVVDLEHFGLPFSRTPEGKIDQRRFGGHTRSHGEAPVRRACYAADRTGHMILQTLYQRCVSQGVNFFNEFQVFDVLFEGEGADRRAAGVVAYELSTGDLH
;
A
#
# COMPACT_ATOMS: atom_id res chain seq x y z
N THR A 1 -0.08 16.12 -9.12
CA THR A 1 -0.33 15.84 -7.70
C THR A 1 -0.49 17.17 -6.99
N LYS A 2 -1.51 17.30 -6.13
CA LYS A 2 -1.77 18.54 -5.39
C LYS A 2 -0.71 18.91 -4.34
N LEU A 3 0.15 17.94 -3.98
CA LEU A 3 1.28 18.11 -3.08
C LEU A 3 2.54 17.57 -3.74
N TYR A 4 3.71 17.95 -3.24
CA TYR A 4 4.94 17.23 -3.55
C TYR A 4 4.83 15.74 -3.12
N PRO A 5 5.28 14.75 -3.91
CA PRO A 5 4.95 13.33 -3.68
C PRO A 5 5.22 12.82 -2.27
N THR A 6 6.37 13.19 -1.69
CA THR A 6 6.80 12.77 -0.34
C THR A 6 6.04 13.46 0.80
N ARG A 7 5.13 14.39 0.50
CA ARG A 7 4.22 15.05 1.45
C ARG A 7 2.84 14.39 1.51
N SER A 8 2.65 13.27 0.81
CA SER A 8 1.44 12.46 0.88
C SER A 8 1.23 11.87 2.28
N HIS A 9 -0.04 11.67 2.66
CA HIS A 9 -0.40 11.18 4.00
C HIS A 9 0.14 9.76 4.30
N THR A 10 0.48 8.97 3.26
CA THR A 10 1.18 7.69 3.42
C THR A 10 2.41 7.79 4.32
N GLY A 11 3.13 8.91 4.27
CA GLY A 11 4.32 9.14 5.11
C GLY A 11 4.03 9.21 6.61
N ALA A 12 2.77 9.42 7.01
CA ALA A 12 2.35 9.45 8.41
C ALA A 12 2.05 8.05 8.99
N ALA A 13 1.99 7.00 8.16
CA ALA A 13 1.73 5.65 8.65
C ALA A 13 2.94 5.08 9.41
N GLN A 14 2.70 4.56 10.62
CA GLN A 14 3.74 4.06 11.52
C GLN A 14 3.73 2.53 11.65
N GLY A 15 2.54 1.93 11.68
CA GLY A 15 2.28 0.56 12.15
C GLY A 15 3.00 -0.56 11.41
N GLY A 16 2.97 -0.57 10.08
CA GLY A 16 3.55 -1.67 9.31
C GLY A 16 2.73 -2.00 8.07
N MET A 17 3.11 -3.08 7.40
CA MET A 17 2.42 -3.67 6.26
C MET A 17 2.25 -5.17 6.50
N CYS A 18 1.02 -5.67 6.36
CA CYS A 18 0.68 -7.05 6.72
C CYS A 18 0.94 -7.99 5.53
N ALA A 19 1.75 -9.03 5.75
CA ALA A 19 1.94 -10.11 4.79
C ALA A 19 2.28 -11.41 5.53
N ALA A 20 1.70 -12.53 5.10
CA ALA A 20 1.93 -13.85 5.71
C ALA A 20 3.27 -14.46 5.25
N LEU A 21 4.39 -13.82 5.59
CA LEU A 21 5.74 -14.24 5.17
C LEU A 21 6.27 -15.48 5.90
N SER A 22 5.67 -15.85 7.03
CA SER A 22 6.15 -16.95 7.88
C SER A 22 7.63 -16.83 8.31
N ASN A 23 8.16 -15.61 8.48
CA ASN A 23 9.57 -15.41 8.83
C ASN A 23 9.87 -15.64 10.32
N VAL A 24 8.91 -15.35 11.20
CA VAL A 24 9.06 -15.41 12.66
C VAL A 24 8.25 -16.54 13.29
N GLU A 25 7.05 -16.78 12.77
CA GLU A 25 6.17 -17.89 13.14
C GLU A 25 5.34 -18.28 11.94
N GLU A 26 4.80 -19.51 11.93
CA GLU A 26 3.98 -20.03 10.85
C GLU A 26 2.71 -19.19 10.64
N ASP A 27 2.47 -18.82 9.39
CA ASP A 27 1.34 -18.00 8.97
C ASP A 27 0.96 -18.30 7.52
N TYR A 28 -0.33 -18.13 7.21
CA TYR A 28 -0.90 -18.47 5.90
C TYR A 28 -1.77 -17.32 5.40
N TRP A 29 -1.79 -17.11 4.07
CA TRP A 29 -2.59 -16.04 3.48
C TRP A 29 -4.08 -16.26 3.74
N GLU A 30 -4.53 -17.52 3.88
CA GLU A 30 -5.91 -17.88 4.22
C GLU A 30 -6.33 -17.34 5.59
N TRP A 31 -5.42 -17.37 6.59
CA TRP A 31 -5.71 -16.81 7.91
C TRP A 31 -5.77 -15.29 7.86
N HIS A 32 -4.92 -14.66 7.05
CA HIS A 32 -4.97 -13.23 6.78
C HIS A 32 -6.29 -12.83 6.09
N ALA A 33 -6.74 -13.61 5.11
CA ALA A 33 -8.01 -13.41 4.43
C ALA A 33 -9.19 -13.57 5.41
N PHE A 34 -9.19 -14.61 6.24
CA PHE A 34 -10.20 -14.81 7.29
C PHE A 34 -10.29 -13.60 8.24
N ASP A 35 -9.15 -13.14 8.77
CA ASP A 35 -9.11 -11.97 9.65
C ASP A 35 -9.65 -10.71 8.94
N THR A 36 -9.34 -10.56 7.65
CA THR A 36 -9.78 -9.41 6.84
C THR A 36 -11.29 -9.45 6.58
N VAL A 37 -11.84 -10.61 6.20
CA VAL A 37 -13.29 -10.79 6.00
C VAL A 37 -14.04 -10.51 7.30
N LYS A 38 -13.61 -11.13 8.41
CA LYS A 38 -14.21 -10.91 9.72
C LYS A 38 -14.05 -9.46 10.18
N GLY A 39 -12.88 -8.86 9.98
CA GLY A 39 -12.57 -7.49 10.36
C GLY A 39 -13.34 -6.44 9.55
N SER A 40 -13.72 -6.77 8.32
CA SER A 40 -14.61 -5.95 7.48
C SER A 40 -16.09 -6.05 7.86
N ASP A 41 -16.42 -6.79 8.92
CA ASP A 41 -17.78 -7.12 9.33
C ASP A 41 -18.59 -7.76 8.19
N TYR A 42 -17.93 -8.65 7.43
CA TYR A 42 -18.49 -9.36 6.27
C TYR A 42 -19.03 -8.47 5.14
N LEU A 43 -18.67 -7.18 5.14
CA LEU A 43 -19.02 -6.24 4.07
C LEU A 43 -17.95 -6.18 2.97
N GLY A 44 -16.75 -6.69 3.23
CA GLY A 44 -15.67 -6.73 2.25
C GLY A 44 -15.89 -7.79 1.18
N ASP A 45 -15.61 -7.41 -0.07
CA ASP A 45 -15.65 -8.31 -1.22
C ASP A 45 -14.56 -9.37 -1.10
N GLN A 46 -14.96 -10.64 -0.91
CA GLN A 46 -14.04 -11.71 -0.55
C GLN A 46 -13.07 -12.07 -1.68
N ASP A 47 -13.49 -11.92 -2.93
CA ASP A 47 -12.63 -12.10 -4.10
C ASP A 47 -11.49 -11.07 -4.14
N ALA A 48 -11.78 -9.80 -3.82
CA ALA A 48 -10.77 -8.76 -3.69
C ALA A 48 -9.84 -9.01 -2.49
N ILE A 49 -10.38 -9.46 -1.35
CA ILE A 49 -9.61 -9.79 -0.15
C ILE A 49 -8.65 -10.95 -0.41
N ASP A 50 -9.11 -12.00 -1.10
CA ASP A 50 -8.28 -13.15 -1.46
C ASP A 50 -7.08 -12.74 -2.32
N ILE A 51 -7.31 -11.91 -3.34
CA ILE A 51 -6.25 -11.37 -4.20
C ILE A 51 -5.27 -10.56 -3.35
N MET A 52 -5.78 -9.62 -2.54
CA MET A 52 -4.96 -8.78 -1.67
C MET A 52 -4.06 -9.60 -0.74
N CYS A 53 -4.61 -10.61 -0.05
CA CYS A 53 -3.86 -11.40 0.93
C CYS A 53 -2.83 -12.33 0.29
N LYS A 54 -3.09 -12.88 -0.91
CA LYS A 54 -2.13 -13.67 -1.69
C LYS A 54 -0.99 -12.81 -2.21
N GLU A 55 -1.32 -11.71 -2.89
CA GLU A 55 -0.34 -10.82 -3.52
C GLU A 55 0.44 -9.97 -2.51
N ALA A 56 -0.05 -9.81 -1.28
CA ALA A 56 0.67 -9.11 -0.21
C ALA A 56 2.07 -9.67 0.07
N ILE A 57 2.26 -10.99 -0.11
CA ILE A 57 3.55 -11.65 0.09
C ILE A 57 4.57 -11.11 -0.91
N ASP A 58 4.24 -11.18 -2.21
CA ASP A 58 5.11 -10.70 -3.28
C ASP A 58 5.30 -9.18 -3.22
N ALA A 59 4.24 -8.43 -2.90
CA ALA A 59 4.31 -6.98 -2.77
C ALA A 59 5.31 -6.51 -1.68
N VAL A 60 5.37 -7.21 -0.53
CA VAL A 60 6.35 -6.89 0.52
C VAL A 60 7.77 -7.25 0.07
N VAL A 61 7.93 -8.38 -0.61
CA VAL A 61 9.24 -8.81 -1.15
C VAL A 61 9.74 -7.82 -2.21
N ASP A 62 8.87 -7.36 -3.11
CA ASP A 62 9.22 -6.34 -4.11
C ASP A 62 9.66 -5.02 -3.48
N LEU A 63 8.96 -4.57 -2.43
CA LEU A 63 9.37 -3.37 -1.69
C LEU A 63 10.76 -3.55 -1.05
N GLU A 64 11.06 -4.73 -0.51
CA GLU A 64 12.38 -5.05 0.03
C GLU A 64 13.45 -4.99 -1.06
N HIS A 65 13.19 -5.60 -2.22
CA HIS A 65 14.07 -5.56 -3.39
C HIS A 65 14.24 -4.14 -3.98
N PHE A 66 13.23 -3.27 -3.85
CA PHE A 66 13.35 -1.85 -4.23
C PHE A 66 14.19 -1.04 -3.24
N GLY A 67 14.59 -1.63 -2.11
CA GLY A 67 15.47 -1.02 -1.13
C GLY A 67 14.76 -0.51 0.12
N LEU A 68 13.51 -0.93 0.37
CA LEU A 68 12.82 -0.56 1.61
C LEU A 68 13.56 -1.17 2.81
N PRO A 69 14.02 -0.34 3.77
CA PRO A 69 14.80 -0.81 4.91
C PRO A 69 13.91 -1.42 6.00
N PHE A 70 13.34 -2.59 5.74
CA PHE A 70 12.62 -3.35 6.78
C PHE A 70 13.55 -3.71 7.95
N SER A 71 12.97 -3.73 9.15
CA SER A 71 13.63 -4.25 10.34
C SER A 71 13.92 -5.75 10.15
N ARG A 72 14.99 -6.24 10.76
CA ARG A 72 15.53 -7.58 10.47
C ARG A 72 15.47 -8.51 11.68
N THR A 73 15.20 -9.78 11.41
CA THR A 73 15.40 -10.86 12.39
C THR A 73 16.91 -11.10 12.60
N PRO A 74 17.32 -11.83 13.65
CA PRO A 74 18.73 -12.22 13.84
C PRO A 74 19.33 -12.97 12.63
N GLU A 75 18.49 -13.65 11.85
CA GLU A 75 18.87 -14.41 10.65
C GLU A 75 18.89 -13.53 9.38
N GLY A 76 18.58 -12.23 9.49
CA GLY A 76 18.60 -11.28 8.38
C GLY A 76 17.33 -11.23 7.52
N LYS A 77 16.27 -11.96 7.89
CA LYS A 77 14.96 -11.89 7.22
C LYS A 77 14.18 -10.66 7.65
N ILE A 78 13.08 -10.34 6.95
CA ILE A 78 12.15 -9.28 7.35
C ILE A 78 11.49 -9.67 8.69
N ASP A 79 11.66 -8.84 9.71
CA ASP A 79 11.02 -9.04 11.01
C ASP A 79 9.54 -8.65 10.99
N GLN A 80 8.75 -9.37 11.79
CA GLN A 80 7.30 -9.22 11.86
C GLN A 80 6.85 -9.08 13.32
N ARG A 81 5.95 -8.13 13.56
CA ARG A 81 5.37 -7.88 14.89
C ARG A 81 3.87 -8.18 14.93
N ARG A 82 3.36 -8.32 16.16
CA ARG A 82 1.92 -8.43 16.40
C ARG A 82 1.24 -7.10 16.07
N PHE A 83 0.02 -7.19 15.56
CA PHE A 83 -0.86 -6.05 15.33
C PHE A 83 -2.29 -6.44 15.68
N GLY A 84 -3.16 -5.46 15.89
CA GLY A 84 -4.53 -5.70 16.29
C GLY A 84 -5.30 -6.52 15.25
N GLY A 85 -6.09 -7.50 15.71
CA GLY A 85 -6.98 -8.28 14.85
C GLY A 85 -6.34 -9.39 14.03
N HIS A 86 -5.00 -9.57 14.08
CA HIS A 86 -4.34 -10.67 13.39
C HIS A 86 -4.33 -11.94 14.22
N THR A 87 -4.87 -13.02 13.67
CA THR A 87 -4.96 -14.32 14.31
C THR A 87 -4.44 -15.46 13.43
N ARG A 88 -4.02 -16.54 14.07
CA ARG A 88 -3.76 -17.84 13.44
C ARG A 88 -4.95 -18.79 13.63
N SER A 89 -5.00 -19.85 12.84
CA SER A 89 -6.02 -20.90 12.94
C SER A 89 -7.46 -20.37 13.01
N HIS A 90 -7.80 -19.36 12.20
CA HIS A 90 -9.15 -18.77 12.15
C HIS A 90 -9.67 -18.20 13.49
N GLY A 91 -8.83 -17.47 14.23
CA GLY A 91 -9.24 -16.76 15.45
C GLY A 91 -8.70 -17.33 16.76
N GLU A 92 -7.81 -18.33 16.72
CA GLU A 92 -7.38 -19.07 17.91
C GLU A 92 -6.43 -18.25 18.80
N ALA A 93 -5.41 -17.64 18.20
CA ALA A 93 -4.39 -16.89 18.93
C ALA A 93 -3.77 -15.77 18.08
N PRO A 94 -3.18 -14.73 18.69
CA PRO A 94 -2.52 -13.65 17.95
C PRO A 94 -1.32 -14.15 17.14
N VAL A 95 -1.13 -13.57 15.95
CA VAL A 95 0.00 -13.87 15.05
C VAL A 95 0.78 -12.61 14.62
N ARG A 96 2.08 -12.77 14.35
CA ARG A 96 3.04 -11.75 13.94
C ARG A 96 3.09 -11.66 12.42
N ARG A 97 2.26 -10.77 11.87
CA ARG A 97 2.11 -10.58 10.41
C ARG A 97 2.57 -9.22 9.90
N ALA A 98 2.70 -8.23 10.79
CA ALA A 98 3.02 -6.86 10.39
C ALA A 98 4.53 -6.67 10.19
N CYS A 99 4.96 -6.57 8.94
CA CYS A 99 6.32 -6.17 8.55
C CYS A 99 6.50 -4.67 8.83
N TYR A 100 7.66 -4.26 9.34
CA TYR A 100 7.83 -2.86 9.80
C TYR A 100 9.24 -2.34 9.59
N ALA A 101 9.35 -1.03 9.36
CA ALA A 101 10.61 -0.28 9.37
C ALA A 101 10.60 0.68 10.55
N ALA A 102 11.14 0.22 11.69
CA ALA A 102 11.05 0.90 12.98
C ALA A 102 9.61 1.40 13.28
N ASP A 103 9.45 2.68 13.58
CA ASP A 103 8.18 3.35 13.85
C ASP A 103 7.71 4.24 12.69
N ARG A 104 8.26 4.06 11.47
CA ARG A 104 8.06 4.97 10.32
C ARG A 104 7.85 4.22 9.00
N THR A 105 7.14 3.09 9.03
CA THR A 105 6.99 2.21 7.86
C THR A 105 6.43 2.93 6.64
N GLY A 106 5.40 3.75 6.80
CA GLY A 106 4.80 4.52 5.71
C GLY A 106 5.73 5.55 5.10
N HIS A 107 6.56 6.20 5.93
CA HIS A 107 7.62 7.10 5.45
C HIS A 107 8.62 6.35 4.56
N MET A 108 9.04 5.15 4.99
CA MET A 108 10.01 4.35 4.22
C MET A 108 9.41 3.81 2.93
N ILE A 109 8.16 3.36 2.92
CA ILE A 109 7.44 2.98 1.68
C ILE A 109 7.42 4.17 0.72
N LEU A 110 6.99 5.36 1.21
CA LEU A 110 6.86 6.54 0.36
C LEU A 110 8.20 7.01 -0.21
N GLN A 111 9.27 6.98 0.57
CA GLN A 111 10.62 7.31 0.09
C GLN A 111 11.11 6.31 -0.95
N THR A 112 10.95 5.02 -0.69
CA THR A 112 11.40 3.94 -1.59
C THR A 112 10.69 4.04 -2.94
N LEU A 113 9.37 4.18 -2.95
CA LEU A 113 8.59 4.33 -4.18
C LEU A 113 8.92 5.62 -4.92
N TYR A 114 9.09 6.74 -4.21
CA TYR A 114 9.47 8.00 -4.84
C TYR A 114 10.85 7.90 -5.52
N GLN A 115 11.85 7.32 -4.84
CA GLN A 115 13.17 7.07 -5.42
C GLN A 115 13.10 6.15 -6.64
N ARG A 116 12.22 5.12 -6.59
CA ARG A 116 11.96 4.24 -7.73
C ARG A 116 11.40 5.01 -8.93
N CYS A 117 10.40 5.86 -8.72
CA CYS A 117 9.85 6.72 -9.76
C CYS A 117 10.91 7.66 -10.36
N VAL A 118 11.77 8.26 -9.53
CA VAL A 118 12.88 9.10 -10.00
C VAL A 118 13.85 8.28 -10.86
N SER A 119 14.22 7.07 -10.41
CA SER A 119 15.12 6.18 -11.17
C SER A 119 14.54 5.75 -12.53
N GLN A 120 13.22 5.72 -12.66
CA GLN A 120 12.51 5.37 -13.88
C GLN A 120 12.17 6.59 -14.76
N GLY A 121 12.54 7.81 -14.36
CA GLY A 121 12.28 9.03 -15.13
C GLY A 121 10.80 9.41 -15.20
N VAL A 122 10.01 9.09 -14.16
CA VAL A 122 8.59 9.47 -14.10
C VAL A 122 8.43 10.99 -14.06
N ASN A 123 7.57 11.51 -14.94
CA ASN A 123 7.23 12.93 -14.96
C ASN A 123 6.23 13.29 -13.86
N PHE A 124 6.59 14.23 -12.98
CA PHE A 124 5.74 14.71 -11.91
C PHE A 124 5.29 16.15 -12.16
N PHE A 125 3.97 16.34 -12.24
CA PHE A 125 3.33 17.65 -12.17
C PHE A 125 3.02 17.98 -10.71
N ASN A 126 3.95 18.64 -10.03
CA ASN A 126 3.81 18.97 -8.61
C ASN A 126 2.93 20.21 -8.43
N GLU A 127 2.06 20.17 -7.42
CA GLU A 127 1.09 21.23 -7.13
C GLU A 127 0.11 21.49 -8.30
N PHE A 128 -0.32 20.39 -8.94
CA PHE A 128 -1.43 20.38 -9.90
C PHE A 128 -2.65 19.74 -9.23
N GLN A 129 -3.70 20.53 -9.04
CA GLN A 129 -4.97 20.13 -8.44
C GLN A 129 -5.93 19.69 -9.53
N VAL A 130 -6.28 18.40 -9.57
CA VAL A 130 -7.31 17.89 -10.50
C VAL A 130 -8.68 18.36 -10.00
N PHE A 131 -9.47 18.95 -10.91
CA PHE A 131 -10.82 19.42 -10.64
C PHE A 131 -11.89 18.51 -11.24
N ASP A 132 -11.67 18.03 -12.45
CA ASP A 132 -12.67 17.23 -13.16
C ASP A 132 -12.03 16.18 -14.06
N VAL A 133 -12.83 15.20 -14.46
CA VAL A 133 -12.47 14.14 -15.40
C VAL A 133 -13.19 14.40 -16.71
N LEU A 134 -12.45 14.40 -17.81
CA LEU A 134 -13.01 14.55 -19.14
C LEU A 134 -13.56 13.22 -19.62
N PHE A 135 -14.79 13.21 -20.11
CA PHE A 135 -15.43 12.04 -20.69
C PHE A 135 -15.74 12.27 -22.16
N GLU A 136 -15.49 11.23 -22.98
CA GLU A 136 -15.88 11.16 -24.38
C GLU A 136 -16.95 10.08 -24.57
N GLY A 137 -17.83 10.29 -25.56
CA GLY A 137 -18.93 9.38 -25.86
C GLY A 137 -20.13 9.51 -24.92
N GLU A 138 -21.18 8.73 -25.20
CA GLU A 138 -22.42 8.74 -24.44
C GLU A 138 -22.87 7.31 -24.12
N GLY A 139 -23.73 7.17 -23.10
CA GLY A 139 -24.32 5.88 -22.72
C GLY A 139 -23.26 4.82 -22.40
N ALA A 140 -23.34 3.67 -23.07
CA ALA A 140 -22.43 2.55 -22.88
C ALA A 140 -21.01 2.79 -23.42
N ASP A 141 -20.84 3.74 -24.35
CA ASP A 141 -19.54 4.05 -24.96
C ASP A 141 -18.78 5.16 -24.21
N ARG A 142 -19.36 5.67 -23.12
CA ARG A 142 -18.75 6.74 -22.32
C ARG A 142 -17.45 6.27 -21.68
N ARG A 143 -16.34 6.94 -21.96
CA ARG A 143 -15.01 6.62 -21.44
C ARG A 143 -14.29 7.85 -20.91
N ALA A 144 -13.42 7.67 -19.92
CA ALA A 144 -12.53 8.73 -19.45
C ALA A 144 -11.45 9.00 -20.50
N ALA A 145 -11.27 10.27 -20.86
CA ALA A 145 -10.35 10.73 -21.91
C ALA A 145 -9.24 11.66 -21.38
N GLY A 146 -9.39 12.17 -20.17
CA GLY A 146 -8.40 13.06 -19.56
C GLY A 146 -8.88 13.61 -18.22
N VAL A 147 -8.15 14.60 -17.73
CA VAL A 147 -8.50 15.35 -16.51
C VAL A 147 -8.29 16.83 -16.76
N VAL A 148 -9.09 17.66 -16.10
CA VAL A 148 -8.86 19.10 -16.01
C VAL A 148 -8.10 19.37 -14.72
N ALA A 149 -6.94 20.01 -14.83
CA ALA A 149 -6.08 20.31 -13.70
C ALA A 149 -5.76 21.81 -13.61
N TYR A 150 -5.68 22.31 -12.40
CA TYR A 150 -5.25 23.67 -12.09
C TYR A 150 -3.83 23.66 -11.54
N GLU A 151 -2.95 24.41 -12.20
CA GLU A 151 -1.58 24.61 -11.77
C GLU A 151 -1.53 25.70 -10.69
N LEU A 152 -1.21 25.31 -9.46
CA LEU A 152 -1.22 26.24 -8.31
C LEU A 152 -0.17 27.36 -8.43
N SER A 153 0.92 27.12 -9.16
CA SER A 153 2.05 28.06 -9.25
C SER A 153 1.80 29.22 -10.23
N THR A 154 1.07 28.96 -11.32
CA THR A 154 0.79 29.91 -12.40
C THR A 154 -0.65 30.40 -12.39
N GLY A 155 -1.57 29.57 -11.91
CA GLY A 155 -3.01 29.78 -12.01
C GLY A 155 -3.64 29.30 -13.33
N ASP A 156 -2.88 28.60 -14.17
CA ASP A 156 -3.35 28.10 -15.46
C ASP A 156 -4.20 26.83 -15.30
N LEU A 157 -5.11 26.63 -16.25
CA LEU A 157 -5.88 25.40 -16.41
C LEU A 157 -5.29 24.56 -17.56
N HIS A 158 -5.20 23.27 -17.31
CA HIS A 158 -4.68 22.24 -18.23
C HIS A 158 -5.71 21.15 -18.45
#